data_AF-A0A140NI30-F1
#
_entry.id   AF-A0A140NI30-F1
#
_cell.length_a   1.000
_cell.length_b   1.000
_cell.length_c   1.000
_cell.angle_alpha   90.00
_cell.angle_beta   90.00
_cell.angle_gamma   90.00
#
_symmetry.space_group_name_H-M   'P 1'
#
loop_
_entity.id
_entity.type
_entity.pdbx_description
1 polymer ?
#
loop_
_entity_poly.entity_id
_entity_poly.type
_entity_poly.pdbx_seq_one_letter_code
_entity_poly.pdbx_strand_id
1 'polypeptide(L)' 'MKLKLLRPICFGGGVAVEGDEIETTEQHGRELIQKGYASDSVANHTTGQSSTKQTKAKKEK' A
#
# COMPACT_ATOMS: atom_id res chain seq x y z
N MET A 1 3.11 10.60 -4.17
CA MET A 1 3.08 9.29 -4.85
C MET A 1 1.74 9.13 -5.54
N LYS A 2 1.76 8.86 -6.85
CA LYS A 2 0.54 8.56 -7.62
C LYS A 2 0.32 7.06 -7.60
N LEU A 3 -0.88 6.65 -7.19
CA LEU A 3 -1.23 5.24 -7.04
C LEU A 3 -2.58 4.98 -7.69
N LYS A 4 -2.71 3.79 -8.28
CA LYS A 4 -3.97 3.28 -8.79
C LYS A 4 -4.65 2.44 -7.71
N LEU A 5 -5.88 2.77 -7.39
CA LEU A 5 -6.65 2.05 -6.38
C LEU A 5 -7.10 0.69 -6.90
N LEU A 6 -6.97 -0.31 -6.03
CA LEU A 6 -7.46 -1.66 -6.24
C LEU A 6 -8.73 -1.95 -5.43
N ARG A 7 -9.05 -1.09 -4.46
CA ARG A 7 -10.22 -1.17 -3.57
C ARG A 7 -10.81 0.23 -3.36
N PRO A 8 -12.11 0.38 -3.09
CA PRO A 8 -12.68 1.68 -2.77
C PRO A 8 -12.18 2.17 -1.41
N ILE A 9 -11.69 3.41 -1.35
CA ILE A 9 -11.21 4.04 -0.12
C ILE A 9 -11.78 5.45 0.02
N CYS A 10 -11.96 5.89 1.26
CA CYS A 10 -12.31 7.28 1.55
C CYS A 10 -11.02 8.10 1.68
N PHE A 11 -10.77 9.01 0.74
CA PHE A 11 -9.57 9.82 0.68
C PHE A 11 -9.92 11.29 0.41
N GLY A 12 -9.38 12.22 1.21
CA GLY A 12 -9.59 13.66 1.02
C GLY A 12 -11.04 14.14 1.17
N GLY A 13 -11.90 13.39 1.86
CA GLY A 13 -13.34 13.71 2.00
C GLY A 13 -14.21 13.20 0.84
N GLY A 14 -13.64 12.44 -0.10
CA GLY A 14 -14.38 11.74 -1.16
C GLY A 14 -14.14 10.23 -1.12
N VAL A 15 -14.99 9.48 -1.83
CA VAL A 15 -14.79 8.04 -2.05
C VAL A 15 -14.12 7.84 -3.40
N ALA A 16 -12.88 7.38 -3.38
CA ALA A 16 -12.15 6.98 -4.58
C ALA A 16 -12.34 5.48 -4.78
N VAL A 17 -12.69 5.06 -5.99
CA VAL A 17 -13.11 3.69 -6.31
C VAL A 17 -12.00 2.88 -6.98
N GLU A 18 -12.23 1.58 -7.18
CA GLU A 18 -11.29 0.71 -7.88
C GLU A 18 -10.99 1.25 -9.29
N GLY A 19 -9.70 1.36 -9.63
CA GLY A 19 -9.23 1.89 -10.91
C GLY A 19 -8.95 3.40 -10.90
N ASP A 20 -9.41 4.13 -9.90
CA ASP A 20 -9.15 5.56 -9.73
C ASP A 20 -7.69 5.81 -9.35
N GLU A 21 -7.15 6.97 -9.73
CA GLU A 21 -5.77 7.34 -9.45
C GLU A 21 -5.74 8.47 -8.42
N ILE A 22 -5.16 8.20 -7.26
CA ILE A 22 -5.03 9.19 -6.20
C ILE A 22 -3.59 9.64 -6.04
N GLU A 23 -3.42 10.92 -5.71
CA GLU A 23 -2.15 11.46 -5.30
C GLU A 23 -2.11 11.56 -3.78
N THR A 24 -1.13 10.90 -3.17
CA THR A 24 -0.96 10.87 -1.71
C THR A 24 0.50 11.03 -1.31
N THR A 25 0.78 11.11 -0.01
CA THR A 25 2.15 11.18 0.50
C THR A 25 2.87 9.85 0.30
N GLU A 26 4.20 9.86 0.22
CA GLU A 26 5.02 8.64 0.10
C GLU A 26 4.72 7.62 1.22
N GLN A 27 4.59 8.08 2.46
CA GLN A 27 4.31 7.21 3.61
C GLN A 27 2.93 6.57 3.51
N HIS A 28 1.89 7.36 3.22
CA HIS A 28 0.52 6.83 3.10
C HIS A 28 0.38 5.92 1.88
N GLY A 29 1.02 6.28 0.77
CA GLY A 29 1.00 5.46 -0.43
C GLY A 29 1.59 4.06 -0.23
N ARG A 30 2.73 3.98 0.47
CA ARG A 30 3.33 2.69 0.84
C ARG A 30 2.41 1.88 1.75
N GLU A 31 1.70 2.52 2.68
CA GLU A 31 0.74 1.83 3.53
C GLU A 31 -0.42 1.22 2.72
N LEU A 32 -0.93 1.97 1.74
CA LEU A 32 -1.98 1.49 0.84
C LEU A 32 -1.50 0.32 -0.03
N ILE A 33 -0.27 0.37 -0.53
CA ILE A 33 0.34 -0.75 -1.27
C ILE A 33 0.53 -1.97 -0.36
N GLN A 34 1.08 -1.78 0.84
CA GLN A 34 1.33 -2.84 1.80
C GLN A 34 0.03 -3.55 2.21
N LYS A 35 -1.04 -2.79 2.36
CA LYS A 35 -2.37 -3.32 2.70
C LYS A 35 -3.14 -3.86 1.49
N GLY A 36 -2.63 -3.70 0.26
CA GLY A 36 -3.28 -4.15 -0.97
C GLY A 36 -4.47 -3.29 -1.43
N TYR A 37 -4.58 -2.04 -0.97
CA TYR A 37 -5.61 -1.10 -1.41
C TYR A 37 -5.23 -0.36 -2.70
N ALA A 38 -3.95 -0.27 -3.02
CA ALA A 38 -3.46 0.46 -4.20
C ALA A 38 -2.18 -0.17 -4.78
N SER A 39 -1.86 0.14 -6.03
CA SER A 39 -0.61 -0.22 -6.71
C SER A 39 0.06 1.01 -7.30
N ASP A 40 1.38 1.03 -7.32
CA ASP A 40 2.11 1.96 -8.16
C ASP A 40 1.97 1.54 -9.63
N SER A 41 1.66 2.48 -10.51
CA SER A 41 1.38 2.23 -11.93
C SER A 41 2.62 1.74 -12.72
N VAL A 42 3.78 1.55 -12.07
CA VAL A 42 4.96 0.88 -12.65
C VAL A 42 4.74 -0.61 -12.52
N ALA A 43 4.06 -1.16 -13.53
CA ALA A 43 3.73 -2.56 -13.65
C ALA A 43 4.91 -3.48 -13.28
N ASN A 44 4.55 -4.53 -12.51
CA ASN A 44 5.25 -5.79 -12.31
C ASN A 44 5.98 -5.98 -10.96
N HIS A 45 5.23 -6.10 -9.87
CA HIS A 45 5.61 -7.08 -8.85
C HIS A 45 4.40 -7.89 -8.40
N THR A 46 4.42 -9.13 -8.87
CA THR A 46 3.59 -10.26 -8.44
C THR A 46 3.58 -10.42 -6.93
N THR A 47 2.38 -10.69 -6.39
CA THR A 47 2.15 -11.52 -5.21
C THR A 47 2.49 -10.91 -3.84
N GLY A 48 1.51 -11.01 -2.94
CA GLY A 48 1.54 -10.50 -1.56
C GLY A 48 2.86 -10.64 -0.83
N GLN A 49 3.37 -9.51 -0.36
CA GLN A 49 4.39 -9.50 0.67
C GLN A 49 4.13 -8.37 1.65
N SER A 50 3.32 -8.66 2.65
CA SER A 50 3.12 -7.80 3.84
C SER A 50 2.75 -8.64 5.06
N SER A 51 3.53 -9.67 5.31
CA SER A 51 3.65 -10.28 6.63
C SER A 51 5.08 -10.06 7.11
N THR A 52 5.23 -9.01 7.91
CA THR A 52 6.26 -8.75 8.92
C THR A 52 7.30 -9.86 9.12
N LYS A 53 8.53 -9.63 8.65
CA LYS A 53 9.74 -10.11 9.34
C LYS A 53 9.85 -9.37 10.68
N GLN A 54 9.27 -9.92 11.75
CA GLN A 54 9.75 -9.65 13.10
C GLN A 54 10.90 -10.61 13.40
N THR A 55 12.13 -10.22 13.07
CA THR A 55 13.30 -10.77 13.76
C THR A 55 13.32 -10.20 15.17
N LYS A 56 12.66 -10.90 16.10
CA LYS A 56 12.98 -10.77 17.53
C LYS A 56 14.37 -11.36 17.72
N ALA A 57 15.38 -10.50 17.66
CA ALA A 57 16.67 -10.76 18.28
C ALA A 57 16.45 -10.85 19.80
N LYS A 58 16.15 -12.05 20.30
CA LYS A 58 16.34 -12.35 21.73
C LYS A 58 17.74 -12.91 21.89
N LYS A 59 18.64 -11.99 22.23
CA LYS A 59 20.02 -12.21 22.66
C LYS A 59 20.07 -13.36 23.67
N GLU A 60 20.90 -14.33 23.35
CA GLU A 60 21.33 -15.43 24.20
C GLU A 60 22.34 -14.92 25.24
N LYS A 61 22.34 -15.60 26.40
CA LYS A 61 23.33 -15.65 27.47
C LYS A 61 23.21 -14.65 28.63
#